data_AF-A0A2S7NLN5-F1
#
_entry.id   AF-A0A2S7NLN5-F1
#
_cell.length_a   1.000
_cell.length_b   1.000
_cell.length_c   1.000
_cell.angle_alpha   90.00
_cell.angle_beta   90.00
_cell.angle_gamma   90.00
#
_symmetry.space_group_name_H-M   'P 1'
#
loop_
_entity.id
_entity.type
_entity.pdbx_description
1 polymer ?
#
loop_
_entity_poly.entity_id
_entity_poly.type
_entity_poly.pdbx_seq_one_letter_code
_entity_poly.pdbx_strand_id
1 'polypeptide(L)'
;MAEDMYTQISIDECRLGGTDFTRLERDGIDPFEFAAQLISSGLVCDEDKHWISLHAGYDFGYLLKIMLCKRLPDDEREFQMLMDKFFPSVGDIKYLIKGANDDYKNGQLAVTDNAILELLHRCDPKPSLDAMVEILKVKRIGTPHQAGSDSLVNGRVFFKIRERVFHGKVPADHWGRVFGINSQESSNAHVQATSQQYNQLQENTTPSQNGNAFANGAPSTPNNGTANLVTTPAHNNGGALGPLTPGNGGGVFGAFQFGKQQ
;
A
#
# COMPACT_ATOMS: atom_id res chain seq x y z
N MET A 1 6.63 -6.68 -22.16
CA MET A 1 7.52 -6.67 -20.97
C MET A 1 8.83 -5.90 -21.15
N ALA A 2 9.46 -5.90 -22.33
CA ALA A 2 10.82 -5.35 -22.49
C ALA A 2 10.94 -3.83 -22.23
N GLU A 3 9.83 -3.10 -22.27
CA GLU A 3 9.76 -1.64 -22.07
C GLU A 3 9.13 -1.23 -20.72
N ASP A 4 8.62 -2.20 -19.94
CA ASP A 4 7.91 -1.93 -18.69
C ASP A 4 8.89 -1.74 -17.53
N MET A 5 8.64 -0.76 -16.66
CA MET A 5 9.39 -0.60 -15.42
C MET A 5 8.84 -1.55 -14.36
N TYR A 6 9.73 -2.33 -13.75
CA TYR A 6 9.40 -3.26 -12.66
C TYR A 6 10.58 -3.40 -11.70
N THR A 7 10.32 -3.90 -10.49
CA THR A 7 11.38 -4.39 -9.62
C THR A 7 11.64 -5.86 -9.92
N GLN A 8 12.91 -6.27 -9.95
CA GLN A 8 13.26 -7.65 -10.25
C GLN A 8 12.68 -8.61 -9.20
N ILE A 9 12.68 -8.18 -7.93
CA ILE A 9 12.12 -8.94 -6.81
C ILE A 9 10.65 -9.28 -7.05
N SER A 10 9.82 -8.29 -7.41
CA SER A 10 8.39 -8.55 -7.63
C SER A 10 8.13 -9.44 -8.85
N ILE A 11 8.92 -9.32 -9.92
CA ILE A 11 8.80 -10.23 -11.07
C ILE A 11 9.15 -11.66 -10.67
N ASP A 12 10.22 -11.86 -9.91
CA ASP A 12 10.64 -13.19 -9.48
C ASP A 12 9.64 -13.81 -8.50
N GLU A 13 9.06 -13.02 -7.61
CA GLU A 13 7.94 -13.44 -6.74
C GLU A 13 6.70 -13.82 -7.56
N CYS A 14 6.32 -13.03 -8.57
CA CYS A 14 5.21 -13.35 -9.46
C CYS A 14 5.47 -14.66 -10.24
N ARG A 15 6.69 -14.88 -10.72
CA ARG A 15 7.10 -16.13 -11.39
C ARG A 15 7.01 -17.32 -10.44
N LEU A 16 7.50 -17.16 -9.21
CA LEU A 16 7.40 -18.19 -8.17
C LEU A 16 5.93 -18.50 -7.83
N GLY A 17 5.08 -17.48 -7.84
CA GLY A 17 3.62 -17.60 -7.72
C GLY A 17 2.92 -18.19 -8.94
N GLY A 18 3.65 -18.58 -9.99
CA GLY A 18 3.12 -19.24 -11.19
C GLY A 18 2.57 -18.29 -12.25
N THR A 19 2.96 -17.01 -12.23
CA THR A 19 2.57 -16.05 -13.27
C THR A 19 3.25 -16.38 -14.59
N ASP A 20 2.45 -16.69 -15.60
CA ASP A 20 2.92 -16.92 -16.97
C ASP A 20 2.97 -15.58 -17.73
N PHE A 21 4.13 -14.93 -17.66
CA PHE A 21 4.35 -13.65 -18.30
C PHE A 21 4.35 -13.71 -19.83
N THR A 22 4.73 -14.85 -20.42
CA THR A 22 4.66 -15.05 -21.88
C THR A 22 3.20 -15.06 -22.33
N ARG A 23 2.33 -15.72 -21.56
CA ARG A 23 0.90 -15.68 -21.81
C ARG A 23 0.30 -14.29 -21.55
N LEU A 24 0.74 -13.56 -20.52
CA LEU A 24 0.28 -12.19 -20.30
C LEU A 24 0.66 -11.26 -21.45
N GLU A 25 1.84 -11.43 -22.04
CA GLU A 25 2.27 -10.63 -23.20
C GLU A 25 1.46 -10.96 -24.48
N ARG A 26 1.07 -12.24 -24.66
CA ARG A 26 0.32 -12.69 -25.85
C ARG A 26 -1.20 -12.49 -25.72
N ASP A 27 -1.75 -12.84 -24.56
CA ASP A 27 -3.20 -12.96 -24.30
C ASP A 27 -3.68 -12.04 -23.17
N GLY A 28 -2.84 -11.08 -22.75
CA GLY A 28 -3.18 -10.16 -21.68
C GLY A 28 -4.42 -9.33 -21.99
N ILE A 29 -5.21 -9.05 -20.95
CA ILE A 29 -6.37 -8.18 -21.08
C ILE A 29 -5.88 -6.75 -21.22
N ASP A 30 -6.38 -6.02 -22.24
CA ASP A 30 -6.14 -4.59 -22.36
C ASP A 30 -6.73 -3.87 -21.13
N PRO A 31 -5.92 -3.13 -20.35
CA PRO A 31 -6.39 -2.50 -19.12
C PRO A 31 -7.51 -1.47 -19.33
N PHE A 32 -7.54 -0.80 -20.49
CA PHE A 32 -8.54 0.22 -20.79
C PHE A 32 -9.85 -0.39 -21.26
N GLU A 33 -9.80 -1.49 -22.02
CA GLU A 33 -10.99 -2.29 -22.34
C GLU A 33 -11.61 -2.86 -21.05
N PHE A 34 -10.78 -3.42 -20.15
CA PHE A 34 -11.25 -3.86 -18.83
C PHE A 34 -11.90 -2.70 -18.05
N ALA A 35 -11.27 -1.54 -18.02
CA ALA A 35 -11.78 -0.38 -17.30
C ALA A 35 -13.13 0.11 -17.87
N ALA A 36 -13.29 0.12 -19.20
CA ALA A 36 -14.54 0.48 -19.85
C ALA A 36 -15.67 -0.48 -19.45
N GLN A 37 -15.39 -1.80 -19.46
CA GLN A 37 -16.35 -2.81 -19.02
C GLN A 37 -16.67 -2.67 -17.52
N LEU A 38 -15.68 -2.45 -16.66
CA LEU A 38 -15.87 -2.25 -15.22
C LEU A 38 -16.77 -1.05 -14.93
N ILE A 39 -16.55 0.09 -15.57
CA ILE A 39 -17.37 1.30 -15.39
C ILE A 39 -18.84 1.04 -15.75
N SER A 40 -19.08 0.30 -16.83
CA SER A 40 -20.44 -0.01 -17.30
C SER A 40 -21.12 -1.20 -16.60
N SER A 41 -20.38 -1.93 -15.75
CA SER A 41 -20.86 -3.19 -15.13
C SER A 41 -21.89 -3.00 -14.01
N GLY A 42 -21.99 -1.79 -13.45
CA GLY A 42 -22.76 -1.52 -12.24
C GLY A 42 -22.07 -1.95 -10.94
N LEU A 43 -20.79 -2.32 -10.98
CA LEU A 43 -19.99 -2.64 -9.78
C LEU A 43 -19.35 -1.40 -9.13
N VAL A 44 -19.21 -0.31 -9.87
CA VAL A 44 -18.66 0.97 -9.40
C VAL A 44 -19.75 2.05 -9.45
N CYS A 45 -19.54 3.14 -8.72
CA CYS A 45 -20.48 4.27 -8.62
C CYS A 45 -21.86 3.88 -8.06
N ASP A 46 -21.93 2.84 -7.22
CA ASP A 46 -23.18 2.32 -6.62
C ASP A 46 -22.97 2.07 -5.12
N GLU A 47 -23.77 2.71 -4.27
CA GLU A 47 -23.72 2.61 -2.80
C GLU A 47 -24.18 1.24 -2.29
N ASP A 48 -25.01 0.52 -3.05
CA ASP A 48 -25.48 -0.83 -2.72
C ASP A 48 -24.43 -1.91 -3.04
N LYS A 49 -23.31 -1.54 -3.67
CA LYS A 49 -22.20 -2.45 -3.98
C LYS A 49 -21.04 -2.23 -3.02
N HIS A 50 -20.89 -3.20 -2.12
CA HIS A 50 -19.83 -3.20 -1.11
C HIS A 50 -18.55 -3.85 -1.65
N TRP A 51 -17.49 -3.06 -1.80
CA TRP A 51 -16.15 -3.55 -2.10
C TRP A 51 -15.46 -4.02 -0.82
N ILE A 52 -14.94 -5.24 -0.82
CA ILE A 52 -14.20 -5.81 0.31
C ILE A 52 -12.73 -5.84 -0.06
N SER A 53 -11.89 -5.30 0.80
CA SER A 53 -10.47 -5.15 0.51
C SER A 53 -9.59 -5.44 1.73
N LEU A 54 -8.27 -5.52 1.51
CA LEU A 54 -7.29 -5.62 2.58
C LEU A 54 -6.07 -4.78 2.23
N HIS A 55 -5.88 -3.66 2.92
CA HIS A 55 -4.73 -2.77 2.71
C HIS A 55 -4.61 -2.28 1.25
N ALA A 56 -5.75 -1.89 0.68
CA ALA A 56 -5.91 -1.83 -0.76
C ALA A 56 -5.67 -0.46 -1.40
N GLY A 57 -4.91 0.42 -0.75
CA GLY A 57 -4.65 1.76 -1.27
C GLY A 57 -4.06 1.76 -2.69
N TYR A 58 -3.08 0.88 -2.93
CA TYR A 58 -2.52 0.69 -4.27
C TYR A 58 -3.50 0.05 -5.24
N ASP A 59 -4.28 -0.95 -4.81
CA ASP A 59 -5.24 -1.64 -5.68
C ASP A 59 -6.27 -0.66 -6.25
N PHE A 60 -6.86 0.17 -5.40
CA PHE A 60 -7.80 1.20 -5.84
C PHE A 60 -7.12 2.32 -6.64
N GLY A 61 -5.87 2.67 -6.32
CA GLY A 61 -5.07 3.58 -7.13
C GLY A 61 -4.89 3.06 -8.57
N TYR A 62 -4.58 1.78 -8.74
CA TYR A 62 -4.46 1.17 -10.07
C TYR A 62 -5.80 1.15 -10.81
N LEU A 63 -6.91 0.79 -10.14
CA LEU A 63 -8.25 0.81 -10.73
C LEU A 63 -8.66 2.23 -11.16
N LEU A 64 -8.48 3.23 -10.29
CA LEU A 64 -8.76 4.63 -10.64
C LEU A 64 -7.89 5.09 -11.81
N LYS A 65 -6.60 4.75 -11.82
CA LYS A 65 -5.67 5.14 -12.89
C LYS A 65 -6.16 4.65 -14.27
N ILE A 66 -6.58 3.39 -14.36
CA ILE A 66 -7.06 2.82 -15.63
C ILE A 66 -8.46 3.34 -16.00
N MET A 67 -9.35 3.57 -15.02
CA MET A 67 -10.69 4.11 -15.26
C MET A 67 -10.68 5.58 -15.69
N LEU A 68 -9.73 6.38 -15.18
CA LEU A 68 -9.63 7.80 -15.51
C LEU A 68 -8.87 8.05 -16.82
N CYS A 69 -8.08 7.07 -17.29
CA CYS A 69 -7.14 7.20 -18.40
C CYS A 69 -6.21 8.42 -18.26
N LYS A 70 -5.86 8.77 -17.01
CA LYS A 70 -5.11 9.98 -16.65
C LYS A 70 -4.16 9.68 -15.48
N ARG A 71 -3.22 10.58 -15.25
CA ARG A 71 -2.44 10.60 -14.00
C ARG A 71 -3.41 10.76 -12.82
N LEU A 72 -3.15 10.03 -11.74
CA LEU A 72 -3.87 10.21 -10.48
C LEU A 72 -3.62 11.64 -9.93
N PRO A 73 -4.56 12.21 -9.17
CA PRO A 73 -4.35 13.49 -8.51
C PRO A 73 -3.11 13.48 -7.63
N ASP A 74 -2.42 14.62 -7.57
CA ASP A 74 -1.31 14.84 -6.65
C ASP A 74 -1.80 15.31 -5.25
N ASP A 75 -3.07 15.75 -5.13
CA ASP A 75 -3.74 16.10 -3.86
C ASP A 75 -4.58 14.92 -3.34
N GLU A 76 -4.37 14.58 -2.06
CA GLU A 76 -5.03 13.46 -1.38
C GLU A 76 -6.56 13.63 -1.30
N ARG A 77 -7.05 14.86 -1.13
CA ARG A 77 -8.50 15.11 -1.05
C ARG A 77 -9.14 14.94 -2.42
N GLU A 78 -8.49 15.39 -3.49
CA GLU A 78 -8.96 15.13 -4.85
C GLU A 78 -9.00 13.62 -5.15
N PHE A 79 -7.99 12.88 -4.69
CA PHE A 79 -7.98 11.42 -4.80
C PHE A 79 -9.13 10.80 -3.98
N GLN A 80 -9.35 11.26 -2.75
CA GLN A 80 -10.46 10.78 -1.91
C GLN A 80 -11.83 11.08 -2.53
N MET A 81 -12.02 12.25 -3.13
CA MET A 81 -13.27 12.58 -3.85
C MET A 81 -13.54 11.62 -5.01
N LEU A 82 -12.49 11.12 -5.68
CA LEU A 82 -12.62 10.10 -6.71
C LEU A 82 -12.93 8.72 -6.10
N MET A 83 -12.30 8.38 -4.96
CA MET A 83 -12.64 7.17 -4.21
C MET A 83 -14.11 7.15 -3.80
N ASP A 84 -14.62 8.22 -3.20
CA ASP A 84 -16.01 8.32 -2.76
C ASP A 84 -16.97 8.23 -3.95
N LYS A 85 -16.57 8.76 -5.11
CA LYS A 85 -17.39 8.72 -6.33
C LYS A 85 -17.45 7.34 -6.97
N PHE A 86 -16.32 6.67 -7.15
CA PHE A 86 -16.24 5.39 -7.87
C PHE A 86 -16.47 4.18 -6.96
N PHE A 87 -16.10 4.30 -5.68
CA PHE A 87 -16.15 3.22 -4.68
C PHE A 87 -16.78 3.76 -3.38
N PRO A 88 -18.06 4.17 -3.41
CA PRO A 88 -18.70 4.81 -2.24
C PRO A 88 -18.81 3.89 -1.02
N SER A 89 -18.72 2.58 -1.22
CA SER A 89 -18.80 1.60 -0.13
C SER A 89 -17.64 0.62 -0.17
N VAL A 90 -16.61 0.89 0.65
CA VAL A 90 -15.45 0.01 0.84
C VAL A 90 -15.34 -0.45 2.29
N GLY A 91 -15.22 -1.75 2.49
CA GLY A 91 -14.89 -2.37 3.78
C GLY A 91 -13.47 -2.94 3.74
N ASP A 92 -12.49 -2.15 4.18
CA ASP A 92 -11.11 -2.61 4.32
C ASP A 92 -10.95 -3.41 5.63
N ILE A 93 -10.62 -4.69 5.52
CA ILE A 93 -10.46 -5.63 6.62
C ILE A 93 -9.46 -5.12 7.67
N LYS A 94 -8.41 -4.40 7.23
CA LYS A 94 -7.42 -3.83 8.13
C LYS A 94 -8.00 -2.72 8.99
N TYR A 95 -8.84 -1.84 8.41
CA TYR A 95 -9.55 -0.82 9.17
C TYR A 95 -10.59 -1.42 10.11
N LEU A 96 -11.28 -2.47 9.68
CA LEU A 96 -12.26 -3.17 10.51
C LEU A 96 -11.62 -3.77 11.77
N ILE A 97 -10.48 -4.45 11.63
CA ILE A 97 -9.75 -5.01 12.76
C ILE A 97 -9.23 -3.91 13.68
N LYS A 98 -8.70 -2.82 13.12
CA LYS A 98 -8.23 -1.67 13.91
C LYS A 98 -9.38 -1.07 14.73
N GLY A 99 -10.51 -0.77 14.08
CA GLY A 99 -11.69 -0.21 14.76
C GLY A 99 -12.22 -1.15 15.85
N ALA A 100 -12.33 -2.44 15.57
CA ALA A 100 -12.73 -3.43 16.58
C ALA A 100 -11.75 -3.52 17.76
N ASN A 101 -10.45 -3.34 17.52
CA ASN A 101 -9.45 -3.31 18.59
C ASN A 101 -9.58 -2.04 19.45
N ASP A 102 -9.86 -0.91 18.82
CA ASP A 102 -10.12 0.35 19.53
C ASP A 102 -11.39 0.24 20.38
N ASP A 103 -12.46 -0.33 19.84
CA ASP A 103 -13.71 -0.60 20.57
C ASP A 103 -13.49 -1.56 21.75
N TYR A 104 -12.67 -2.61 21.56
CA TYR A 104 -12.31 -3.54 22.63
C TYR A 104 -11.52 -2.87 23.76
N LYS A 105 -10.49 -2.07 23.42
CA LYS A 105 -9.69 -1.32 24.40
C LYS A 105 -10.54 -0.30 25.18
N ASN A 106 -11.54 0.29 24.53
CA ASN A 106 -12.46 1.25 25.14
C ASN A 106 -13.62 0.59 25.89
N GLY A 107 -13.68 -0.76 25.95
CA GLY A 107 -14.75 -1.50 26.62
C GLY A 107 -16.10 -1.46 25.91
N GLN A 108 -16.13 -1.04 24.64
CA GLN A 108 -17.32 -0.97 23.79
C GLN A 108 -17.58 -2.28 23.03
N LEU A 109 -16.56 -3.13 22.89
CA LEU A 109 -16.68 -4.46 22.32
C LEU A 109 -16.37 -5.53 23.37
N ALA A 110 -17.37 -6.34 23.73
CA ALA A 110 -17.19 -7.50 24.60
C ALA A 110 -16.75 -8.72 23.79
N VAL A 111 -15.49 -9.12 23.93
CA VAL A 111 -14.94 -10.29 23.24
C VAL A 111 -14.82 -11.46 24.21
N THR A 112 -15.59 -12.52 23.99
CA THR A 112 -15.51 -13.78 24.75
C THR A 112 -14.76 -14.88 23.99
N ASP A 113 -14.53 -14.67 22.70
CA ASP A 113 -13.92 -15.64 21.80
C ASP A 113 -12.40 -15.46 21.75
N ASN A 114 -11.67 -16.48 22.22
CA ASN A 114 -10.19 -16.47 22.24
C ASN A 114 -9.57 -16.23 20.87
N ALA A 115 -10.20 -16.71 19.78
CA ALA A 115 -9.67 -16.48 18.43
C ALA A 115 -9.80 -15.01 18.02
N ILE A 116 -10.85 -14.32 18.47
CA ILE A 116 -11.02 -12.88 18.20
C ILE A 116 -10.05 -12.06 19.04
N LEU A 117 -9.83 -12.42 20.31
CA LEU A 117 -8.78 -11.79 21.12
C LEU A 117 -7.41 -11.94 20.46
N GLU A 118 -7.09 -13.14 19.97
CA GLU A 118 -5.85 -13.40 19.24
C GLU A 118 -5.77 -12.57 17.95
N LEU A 119 -6.86 -12.48 17.19
CA LEU A 119 -6.95 -11.65 15.98
C LEU A 119 -6.63 -10.18 16.29
N LEU A 120 -7.28 -9.59 17.29
CA LEU A 120 -7.11 -8.20 17.67
C LEU A 120 -5.69 -7.90 18.16
N HIS A 121 -5.05 -8.83 18.86
CA HIS A 121 -3.67 -8.67 19.36
C HIS A 121 -2.60 -8.93 18.29
N ARG A 122 -2.75 -9.95 17.43
CA ARG A 122 -1.73 -10.31 16.43
C ARG A 122 -1.79 -9.43 15.19
N CYS A 123 -2.95 -8.88 14.85
CA CYS A 123 -3.17 -8.17 13.60
C CYS A 123 -3.14 -6.63 13.72
N ASP A 124 -2.85 -6.09 14.90
CA ASP A 124 -2.62 -4.66 15.14
C ASP A 124 -1.28 -4.49 15.89
N PRO A 125 -0.28 -3.74 15.37
CA PRO A 125 -0.33 -2.81 14.23
C PRO A 125 -0.02 -3.42 12.85
N LYS A 126 0.40 -4.69 12.79
CA LYS A 126 0.84 -5.34 11.54
C LYS A 126 -0.07 -6.52 11.18
N PRO A 127 -1.21 -6.26 10.52
CA PRO A 127 -2.07 -7.32 10.03
C PRO A 127 -1.42 -8.03 8.86
N SER A 128 -1.39 -9.35 8.93
CA SER A 128 -1.01 -10.24 7.84
C SER A 128 -2.22 -11.08 7.46
N LEU A 129 -2.49 -11.19 6.15
CA LEU A 129 -3.55 -12.07 5.64
C LEU A 129 -3.36 -13.50 6.14
N ASP A 130 -2.11 -14.00 6.14
CA ASP A 130 -1.82 -15.35 6.56
C ASP A 130 -2.12 -15.58 8.05
N ALA A 131 -1.84 -14.59 8.90
CA ALA A 131 -2.21 -14.65 10.31
C ALA A 131 -3.73 -14.67 10.50
N MET A 132 -4.47 -13.84 9.76
CA MET A 132 -5.94 -13.87 9.81
C MET A 132 -6.50 -15.20 9.34
N VAL A 133 -5.93 -15.77 8.28
CA VAL A 133 -6.30 -17.07 7.72
C VAL A 133 -6.09 -18.19 8.73
N GLU A 134 -4.94 -18.20 9.42
CA GLU A 134 -4.62 -19.16 10.47
C GLU A 134 -5.61 -19.07 11.62
N ILE A 135 -5.79 -17.87 12.19
CA ILE A 135 -6.63 -17.63 13.38
C ILE A 135 -8.11 -17.91 13.10
N LEU A 136 -8.61 -17.44 11.95
CA LEU A 136 -10.01 -17.63 11.55
C LEU A 136 -10.26 -18.99 10.87
N LYS A 137 -9.23 -19.82 10.74
CA LYS A 137 -9.27 -21.14 10.11
C LYS A 137 -9.89 -21.10 8.71
N VAL A 138 -9.52 -20.10 7.93
CA VAL A 138 -10.00 -19.95 6.56
C VAL A 138 -9.23 -20.91 5.65
N LYS A 139 -9.94 -21.73 4.87
CA LYS A 139 -9.30 -22.57 3.87
C LYS A 139 -9.01 -21.75 2.61
N ARG A 140 -7.76 -21.70 2.16
CA ARG A 140 -7.36 -21.11 0.87
C ARG A 140 -7.75 -22.02 -0.30
N ILE A 141 -8.17 -21.42 -1.41
CA ILE A 141 -8.35 -22.08 -2.71
C ILE A 141 -7.57 -21.28 -3.74
N GLY A 142 -6.72 -21.96 -4.53
CA GLY A 142 -5.78 -21.32 -5.44
C GLY A 142 -4.41 -21.05 -4.82
N THR A 143 -3.49 -20.54 -5.64
CA THR A 143 -2.10 -20.27 -5.27
C THR A 143 -1.99 -18.96 -4.47
N PRO A 144 -1.25 -18.91 -3.36
CA PRO A 144 -0.93 -17.65 -2.67
C PRO A 144 -0.24 -16.65 -3.60
N HIS A 145 -0.38 -15.35 -3.32
CA HIS A 145 0.20 -14.26 -4.12
C HIS A 145 -0.36 -14.18 -5.56
N GLN A 146 -1.54 -14.74 -5.79
CA GLN A 146 -2.33 -14.50 -7.00
C GLN A 146 -3.60 -13.75 -6.63
N ALA A 147 -3.87 -12.65 -7.33
CA ALA A 147 -4.98 -11.74 -7.04
C ALA A 147 -6.34 -12.46 -6.91
N GLY A 148 -6.62 -13.45 -7.75
CA GLY A 148 -7.85 -14.24 -7.68
C GLY A 148 -7.98 -15.09 -6.41
N SER A 149 -6.90 -15.78 -6.00
CA SER A 149 -6.88 -16.56 -4.75
C SER A 149 -6.99 -15.64 -3.54
N ASP A 150 -6.21 -14.56 -3.53
CA ASP A 150 -6.16 -13.62 -2.41
C ASP A 150 -7.50 -12.87 -2.24
N SER A 151 -8.15 -12.46 -3.33
CA SER A 151 -9.48 -11.83 -3.27
C SER A 151 -10.54 -12.76 -2.64
N LEU A 152 -10.52 -14.05 -2.97
CA LEU A 152 -11.42 -15.03 -2.36
C LEU A 152 -11.13 -15.21 -0.86
N VAL A 153 -9.87 -15.24 -0.48
CA VAL A 153 -9.46 -15.34 0.92
C VAL A 153 -9.87 -14.10 1.70
N ASN A 154 -9.65 -12.90 1.16
CA ASN A 154 -10.09 -11.63 1.73
C ASN A 154 -11.59 -11.65 2.00
N GLY A 155 -12.40 -12.04 1.01
CA GLY A 155 -13.85 -12.17 1.20
C GLY A 155 -14.25 -13.13 2.33
N ARG A 156 -13.59 -14.30 2.42
CA ARG A 156 -13.84 -15.27 3.50
C ARG A 156 -13.46 -14.74 4.87
N VAL A 157 -12.32 -14.07 4.97
CA VAL A 157 -11.85 -13.43 6.21
C VAL A 157 -12.83 -12.34 6.64
N PHE A 158 -13.25 -11.47 5.72
CA PHE A 158 -14.23 -10.42 5.99
C PHE A 158 -15.54 -10.99 6.56
N PHE A 159 -16.13 -12.01 5.91
CA PHE A 159 -17.39 -12.57 6.39
C PHE A 159 -17.24 -13.24 7.77
N LYS A 160 -16.09 -13.84 8.07
CA LYS A 160 -15.80 -14.38 9.42
C LYS A 160 -15.68 -13.28 10.47
N ILE A 161 -15.03 -12.18 10.14
CA ILE A 161 -14.93 -11.01 11.02
C ILE A 161 -16.32 -10.41 11.25
N ARG A 162 -17.10 -10.19 10.18
CA ARG A 162 -18.48 -9.71 10.27
C ARG A 162 -19.33 -10.56 11.22
N GLU A 163 -19.26 -11.88 11.10
CA GLU A 163 -20.04 -12.80 11.93
C GLU A 163 -19.59 -12.81 13.39
N ARG A 164 -18.28 -12.93 13.65
CA ARG A 164 -17.74 -13.19 14.99
C ARG A 164 -17.42 -11.93 15.80
N VAL A 165 -17.11 -10.82 15.13
CA VAL A 165 -16.75 -9.54 15.76
C VAL A 165 -17.95 -8.61 15.78
N PHE A 166 -18.62 -8.45 14.63
CA PHE A 166 -19.69 -7.48 14.46
C PHE A 166 -21.10 -8.09 14.52
N HIS A 167 -21.24 -9.31 15.03
CA HIS A 167 -22.53 -10.02 15.19
C HIS A 167 -23.41 -10.02 13.92
N GLY A 168 -22.79 -10.10 12.74
CA GLY A 168 -23.45 -10.12 11.44
C GLY A 168 -23.64 -8.76 10.78
N LYS A 169 -23.45 -7.62 11.48
CA LYS A 169 -23.66 -6.28 10.94
C LYS A 169 -22.49 -5.35 11.23
N VAL A 170 -21.72 -5.02 10.19
CA VAL A 170 -20.66 -4.02 10.28
C VAL A 170 -21.28 -2.63 10.50
N PRO A 171 -20.88 -1.88 11.55
CA PRO A 171 -21.32 -0.51 11.76
C PRO A 171 -21.01 0.42 10.57
N ALA A 172 -21.87 1.41 10.34
CA ALA A 172 -21.75 2.34 9.20
C ALA A 172 -20.39 3.04 9.15
N ASP A 173 -19.86 3.41 10.31
CA ASP A 173 -18.61 4.15 10.45
C ASP A 173 -17.38 3.39 9.95
N HIS A 174 -17.45 2.07 9.78
CA HIS A 174 -16.31 1.29 9.24
C HIS A 174 -16.29 1.22 7.70
N TRP A 175 -17.33 1.70 7.02
CA TRP A 175 -17.37 1.75 5.57
C TRP A 175 -16.72 3.04 5.03
N GLY A 176 -16.28 3.00 3.78
CA GLY A 176 -15.71 4.15 3.06
C GLY A 176 -14.27 4.48 3.45
N ARG A 177 -13.62 3.64 4.25
CA ARG A 177 -12.23 3.83 4.71
C ARG A 177 -11.31 2.74 4.13
N VAL A 178 -10.20 3.16 3.53
CA VAL A 178 -9.20 2.28 2.89
C VAL A 178 -7.82 2.52 3.47
N PHE A 179 -7.18 1.46 3.97
CA PHE A 179 -5.93 1.61 4.70
C PHE A 179 -4.82 2.11 3.78
N GLY A 180 -4.10 3.14 4.24
CA GLY A 180 -3.06 3.80 3.46
C GLY A 180 -3.57 4.99 2.63
N ILE A 181 -4.89 5.20 2.57
CA ILE A 181 -5.49 6.41 1.99
C ILE A 181 -6.02 7.29 3.12
N ASN A 182 -6.91 6.80 3.99
CA ASN A 182 -7.55 7.63 5.02
C ASN A 182 -6.71 7.81 6.30
N SER A 183 -5.42 8.09 6.16
CA SER A 183 -4.49 8.13 7.28
C SER A 183 -4.65 9.41 8.10
N GLN A 184 -5.39 9.30 9.22
CA GLN A 184 -5.53 10.24 10.36
C GLN A 184 -6.71 11.24 10.31
N GLU A 185 -7.90 10.81 10.73
CA GLU A 185 -8.77 11.66 11.56
C GLU A 185 -8.75 11.14 13.00
N SER A 186 -7.73 11.54 13.78
CA SER A 186 -7.65 11.55 15.25
C SER A 186 -6.27 12.07 15.65
N SER A 187 -6.03 13.38 15.66
CA SER A 187 -6.17 14.14 16.91
C SER A 187 -6.28 15.64 16.66
N ASN A 188 -7.35 16.24 17.19
CA ASN A 188 -7.38 17.65 17.54
C ASN A 188 -6.28 17.92 18.59
N ALA A 189 -5.14 18.43 18.17
CA ALA A 189 -4.15 19.06 19.04
C ALA A 189 -3.84 20.46 18.49
N HIS A 190 -4.40 21.45 19.18
CA HIS A 190 -4.11 22.88 19.20
C HIS A 190 -2.99 23.36 18.25
N VAL A 191 -3.38 24.12 17.21
CA VAL A 191 -2.45 24.98 16.46
C VAL A 191 -2.04 26.12 17.38
N GLN A 192 -0.84 26.04 17.96
CA GLN A 192 -0.16 27.21 18.48
C GLN A 192 1.19 27.33 17.75
N ALA A 193 1.24 28.33 16.88
CA ALA A 193 2.41 28.66 16.08
C ALA A 193 3.54 29.16 16.98
N THR A 194 4.67 28.46 16.98
CA THR A 194 5.98 29.05 17.27
C THR A 194 7.04 28.38 16.42
N SER A 195 7.67 29.19 15.58
CA SER A 195 8.82 28.87 14.74
C SER A 195 10.07 28.59 15.58
N GLN A 196 10.57 27.36 15.60
CA GLN A 196 11.93 27.03 16.06
C GLN A 196 12.55 25.94 15.19
N GLN A 197 13.38 26.40 14.25
CA GLN A 197 14.71 25.90 13.89
C GLN A 197 15.05 24.47 14.34
N TYR A 198 15.18 23.54 13.38
CA TYR A 198 15.80 22.24 13.63
C TYR A 198 17.05 22.04 12.77
N ASN A 199 18.16 21.85 13.47
CA ASN A 199 19.45 21.47 12.95
C ASN A 199 19.41 20.05 12.37
N GLN A 200 20.28 19.84 11.39
CA GLN A 200 20.71 18.53 10.92
C GLN A 200 21.29 17.69 12.06
N LEU A 201 21.24 16.36 11.87
CA LEU A 201 21.84 15.25 12.64
C LEU A 201 20.86 14.50 13.57
N GLN A 202 20.27 13.42 13.05
CA GLN A 202 20.02 12.21 13.85
C GLN A 202 20.08 10.96 12.97
N GLU A 203 20.98 10.05 13.37
CA GLU A 203 21.27 8.76 12.78
C GLU A 203 20.05 7.85 12.76
N ASN A 204 19.75 7.30 11.60
CA ASN A 204 18.76 6.27 11.42
C ASN A 204 19.32 4.93 11.93
N THR A 205 19.10 4.61 13.20
CA THR A 205 19.37 3.27 13.76
C THR A 205 18.08 2.45 13.73
N THR A 206 18.00 1.52 12.78
CA THR A 206 17.00 0.46 12.72
C THR A 206 17.11 -0.48 13.92
N PRO A 207 16.01 -0.86 14.60
CA PRO A 207 16.03 -1.97 15.53
C PRO A 207 16.21 -3.28 14.76
N SER A 208 17.32 -3.95 15.02
CA SER A 208 17.67 -5.30 14.56
C SER A 208 16.54 -6.30 14.86
N GLN A 209 16.01 -6.93 13.80
CA GLN A 209 15.31 -8.22 13.88
C GLN A 209 16.25 -9.31 13.35
N ASN A 210 16.51 -10.28 14.22
CA ASN A 210 17.32 -11.44 13.96
C ASN A 210 16.42 -12.55 13.38
N GLY A 211 16.67 -12.98 12.13
CA GLY A 211 16.11 -14.23 11.57
C GLY A 211 15.53 -14.13 10.15
N ASN A 212 16.40 -14.36 9.15
CA ASN A 212 16.16 -14.57 7.70
C ASN A 212 15.66 -13.39 6.86
N ALA A 213 16.60 -12.87 6.05
CA ALA A 213 16.52 -11.67 5.24
C ALA A 213 15.97 -11.92 3.83
N PHE A 214 14.95 -11.16 3.44
CA PHE A 214 14.75 -10.65 2.07
C PHE A 214 14.11 -9.26 2.19
N ALA A 215 14.82 -8.23 1.68
CA ALA A 215 14.48 -6.83 1.86
C ALA A 215 13.52 -6.35 0.76
N ASN A 216 12.37 -5.81 1.18
CA ASN A 216 11.38 -5.17 0.32
C ASN A 216 11.92 -3.85 -0.26
N GLY A 217 12.18 -3.85 -1.58
CA GLY A 217 12.37 -2.64 -2.37
C GLY A 217 11.03 -2.23 -3.01
N ALA A 218 10.37 -1.22 -2.45
CA ALA A 218 9.25 -0.55 -3.13
C ALA A 218 9.81 0.29 -4.30
N PRO A 219 9.20 0.27 -5.51
CA PRO A 219 9.64 1.10 -6.62
C PRO A 219 9.28 2.57 -6.39
N SER A 220 10.29 3.44 -6.38
CA SER A 220 10.12 4.89 -6.54
C SER A 220 10.03 5.23 -8.03
N THR A 221 9.06 6.05 -8.42
CA THR A 221 9.02 6.65 -9.77
C THR A 221 10.09 7.74 -9.88
N PRO A 222 10.73 7.95 -11.06
CA PRO A 222 11.71 9.01 -11.22
C PRO A 222 11.00 10.37 -11.28
N ASN A 223 11.20 11.22 -10.29
CA ASN A 223 10.79 12.63 -10.36
C ASN A 223 11.91 13.43 -11.02
N ASN A 224 11.64 13.97 -12.20
CA ASN A 224 12.60 14.75 -12.98
C ASN A 224 12.64 16.18 -12.42
N GLY A 225 13.70 16.51 -11.68
CA GLY A 225 13.92 17.84 -11.13
C GLY A 225 14.05 18.90 -12.24
N THR A 226 13.32 19.99 -12.06
CA THR A 226 13.35 21.20 -12.92
C THR A 226 14.76 21.74 -13.08
N ALA A 227 15.21 21.87 -14.33
CA ALA A 227 16.43 22.55 -14.71
C ALA A 227 16.34 24.05 -14.37
N ASN A 228 17.08 24.49 -13.34
CA ASN A 228 17.22 25.90 -13.02
C ASN A 228 18.54 26.47 -13.55
N LEU A 229 18.37 27.26 -14.62
CA LEU A 229 18.99 28.54 -14.97
C LEU A 229 20.35 28.92 -14.34
N VAL A 230 21.27 29.20 -15.25
CA VAL A 230 22.59 29.83 -15.09
C VAL A 230 22.49 31.18 -14.37
N THR A 231 23.35 31.40 -13.37
CA THR A 231 23.75 32.74 -12.90
C THR A 231 25.28 32.84 -12.81
N THR A 232 25.82 33.91 -13.37
CA THR A 232 27.24 34.28 -13.53
C THR A 232 27.97 34.64 -12.21
N PRO A 233 29.31 34.75 -12.20
CA PRO A 233 30.15 34.46 -11.03
C PRO A 233 30.53 35.70 -10.21
N ALA A 234 30.76 35.51 -8.89
CA ALA A 234 31.48 36.49 -8.07
C ALA A 234 32.20 35.88 -6.84
N HIS A 235 33.52 36.12 -6.83
CA HIS A 235 34.55 36.15 -5.78
C HIS A 235 34.21 36.05 -4.27
N ASN A 236 34.98 35.23 -3.52
CA ASN A 236 35.85 35.62 -2.37
C ASN A 236 36.66 34.37 -1.87
N ASN A 237 37.97 34.27 -2.11
CA ASN A 237 39.12 34.51 -1.22
C ASN A 237 39.16 33.74 0.13
N GLY A 238 40.24 32.97 0.35
CA GLY A 238 40.65 32.45 1.67
C GLY A 238 41.11 30.99 1.65
N GLY A 239 42.42 30.75 1.77
CA GLY A 239 43.07 29.45 1.53
C GLY A 239 43.27 28.54 2.74
N ALA A 240 43.73 27.30 2.46
CA ALA A 240 44.70 26.51 3.24
C ALA A 240 44.84 25.11 2.60
N LEU A 241 46.08 24.64 2.45
CA LEU A 241 46.48 23.35 1.87
C LEU A 241 46.60 22.25 2.94
N GLY A 242 46.07 21.05 2.63
CA GLY A 242 46.62 19.72 2.98
C GLY A 242 45.93 18.93 4.11
N PRO A 243 46.12 17.59 4.23
CA PRO A 243 46.77 16.63 3.32
C PRO A 243 45.89 15.39 2.95
N LEU A 244 46.43 14.58 2.03
CA LEU A 244 45.91 13.31 1.49
C LEU A 244 45.89 12.15 2.51
N THR A 245 44.85 11.30 2.50
CA THR A 245 44.90 9.85 2.80
C THR A 245 43.62 9.13 2.32
N PRO A 246 43.66 7.82 2.00
CA PRO A 246 42.72 7.14 1.11
C PRO A 246 41.64 6.33 1.86
N GLY A 247 40.40 6.35 1.37
CA GLY A 247 39.29 5.63 2.03
C GLY A 247 38.18 5.20 1.07
N ASN A 248 38.28 3.93 0.64
CA ASN A 248 37.23 2.95 0.40
C ASN A 248 35.76 3.41 0.48
N GLY A 249 34.97 3.01 -0.53
CA GLY A 249 33.53 2.79 -0.35
C GLY A 249 32.66 3.20 -1.52
N GLY A 250 32.92 2.67 -2.73
CA GLY A 250 31.99 2.79 -3.85
C GLY A 250 30.66 2.13 -3.50
N GLY A 251 29.64 2.96 -3.28
CA GLY A 251 28.27 2.50 -3.11
C GLY A 251 27.80 1.79 -4.37
N VAL A 252 27.37 0.54 -4.20
CA VAL A 252 26.76 -0.29 -5.23
C VAL A 252 25.45 0.37 -5.64
N PHE A 253 25.45 1.00 -6.82
CA PHE A 253 24.23 1.42 -7.50
C PHE A 253 23.40 0.18 -7.83
N GLY A 254 22.10 0.21 -7.50
CA GLY A 254 21.15 -0.82 -7.91
C GLY A 254 21.13 -0.91 -9.43
N ALA A 255 21.38 -2.11 -9.96
CA ALA A 255 21.37 -2.37 -11.39
C ALA A 255 19.93 -2.43 -11.89
N PHE A 256 19.50 -1.41 -12.64
CA PHE A 256 18.28 -1.45 -13.45
C PHE A 256 18.63 -2.03 -14.82
N GLN A 257 17.84 -2.98 -15.31
CA GLN A 257 18.11 -3.66 -16.57
C GLN A 257 17.10 -3.24 -17.63
N PHE A 258 17.62 -2.70 -18.73
CA PHE A 258 16.87 -2.49 -19.97
C PHE A 258 17.03 -3.72 -20.88
N GLY A 259 15.95 -4.18 -21.50
CA GLY A 259 16.00 -5.24 -22.51
C GLY A 259 16.80 -4.79 -23.73
N LYS A 260 17.89 -5.49 -24.07
CA LYS A 260 18.62 -5.28 -25.33
C LYS A 260 18.00 -6.13 -26.44
N GLN A 261 17.71 -5.51 -27.58
CA GLN A 261 17.48 -6.21 -28.85
C GLN A 261 18.82 -6.60 -29.47
N GLN A 262 19.00 -7.89 -29.77
CA GLN A 262 19.65 -8.41 -30.99
C GLN A 262 19.00 -9.74 -31.36
#